data_AF-A0A3P7E6L4-F1
#
_entry.id   AF-A0A3P7E6L4-F1
#
_cell.length_a   1.000
_cell.length_b   1.000
_cell.length_c   1.000
_cell.angle_alpha   90.00
_cell.angle_beta   90.00
_cell.angle_gamma   90.00
#
_symmetry.space_group_name_H-M   'P 1'
#
loop_
_entity.id
_entity.type
_entity.pdbx_description
1 polymer ?
#
loop_
_entity_poly.entity_id
_entity_poly.type
_entity_poly.pdbx_seq_one_letter_code
_entity_poly.pdbx_strand_id
1 'polypeptide(L)'
;MYFRTSSSKSNHSLGTSPPETNKQTRQSTPEENPGAPIINSDDEDGSGFKDDNLEAWFEERLRCVRGLVIKPVRGDGACLFRAVADQIYGDEEMHDDVRRLCMDYMEKNSDHFSQFVTEDFHDYVTRKRRRDAHGNHVELQAISEIFSRPIEIYEYCTEPRNISSSRLDSSPSAEPNPPIRLSYHGAIHYNSVIDPTKATIGVGLGLPEYSPGAADKSLLQEAMQKSEVQMIEDAMLHDKIKMTDFERTEQDISEQIARQSYLDYLKSLSKTGNAEMKETAYAVSEPGCSHANIRPQESSDDVIGANEWFHAAGSDAEESALLAQVMALSQQEFMNSLKKKSAKEQNDVDQAGSSKSS
;
A
#
# COMPACT_ATOMS: atom_id res chain seq x y z
N MET A 1 19.97 -32.27 -37.73
CA MET A 1 20.89 -32.26 -38.88
C MET A 1 21.97 -31.21 -38.62
N TYR A 2 23.22 -31.66 -38.41
CA TYR A 2 24.49 -31.19 -39.00
C TYR A 2 24.66 -29.68 -39.36
N PHE A 3 25.72 -28.91 -39.03
CA PHE A 3 27.07 -29.02 -38.42
C PHE A 3 27.44 -27.60 -37.91
N ARG A 4 28.00 -27.37 -36.70
CA ARG A 4 29.42 -27.39 -36.27
C ARG A 4 30.42 -26.47 -37.04
N THR A 5 30.89 -25.44 -36.32
CA THR A 5 32.29 -24.98 -36.09
C THR A 5 33.16 -24.50 -37.26
N SER A 6 33.80 -23.32 -37.13
CA SER A 6 35.22 -23.19 -36.74
C SER A 6 35.79 -21.78 -36.89
N SER A 7 36.85 -21.53 -36.12
CA SER A 7 37.48 -20.28 -35.72
C SER A 7 38.57 -19.75 -36.67
N SER A 8 38.82 -18.44 -36.53
CA SER A 8 39.98 -17.59 -36.83
C SER A 8 41.27 -18.20 -37.41
N LYS A 9 41.88 -17.45 -38.35
CA LYS A 9 43.32 -17.17 -38.42
C LYS A 9 43.64 -15.93 -39.27
N SER A 10 44.56 -15.13 -38.76
CA SER A 10 45.17 -13.91 -39.28
C SER A 10 46.15 -14.16 -40.44
N ASN A 11 46.40 -13.15 -41.29
CA ASN A 11 47.74 -12.55 -41.52
C ASN A 11 47.82 -11.61 -42.75
N HIS A 12 48.38 -10.42 -42.48
CA HIS A 12 49.39 -9.64 -43.22
C HIS A 12 49.26 -9.21 -44.70
N SER A 13 49.03 -7.90 -44.84
CA SER A 13 49.87 -6.84 -45.47
C SER A 13 50.15 -6.73 -46.98
N LEU A 14 49.98 -5.48 -47.43
CA LEU A 14 50.79 -4.63 -48.32
C LEU A 14 50.38 -4.45 -49.80
N GLY A 15 50.07 -3.18 -50.12
CA GLY A 15 50.10 -2.54 -51.46
C GLY A 15 48.82 -2.73 -52.28
N THR A 16 48.18 -1.76 -52.91
CA THR A 16 48.56 -0.42 -53.39
C THR A 16 47.29 0.30 -53.90
N SER A 17 47.10 1.56 -53.51
CA SER A 17 46.42 2.69 -54.21
C SER A 17 44.89 2.64 -54.54
N PRO A 18 44.14 3.76 -54.32
CA PRO A 18 42.67 3.87 -54.43
C PRO A 18 42.23 4.46 -55.80
N PRO A 19 40.94 4.44 -56.22
CA PRO A 19 39.89 5.36 -55.72
C PRO A 19 38.46 4.77 -55.72
N GLU A 20 37.48 5.52 -55.20
CA GLU A 20 36.06 5.66 -55.66
C GLU A 20 35.09 5.94 -54.50
N THR A 21 34.96 7.24 -54.21
CA THR A 21 33.82 7.87 -53.53
C THR A 21 32.54 7.66 -54.33
N ASN A 22 31.55 6.99 -53.73
CA ASN A 22 30.16 7.06 -54.19
C ASN A 22 29.34 7.97 -53.26
N LYS A 23 28.74 8.99 -53.87
CA LYS A 23 27.94 10.05 -53.28
C LYS A 23 26.50 9.57 -53.10
N GLN A 24 25.91 9.85 -51.95
CA GLN A 24 24.47 10.08 -51.85
C GLN A 24 24.20 11.57 -51.64
N THR A 25 23.93 12.23 -52.76
CA THR A 25 23.02 13.36 -53.05
C THR A 25 22.35 14.03 -51.85
N ARG A 26 22.80 15.23 -51.41
CA ARG A 26 22.35 16.58 -51.84
C ARG A 26 20.83 16.80 -51.85
N GLN A 27 20.33 17.45 -50.80
CA GLN A 27 19.34 18.53 -50.94
C GLN A 27 19.95 19.82 -50.39
N SER A 28 19.67 20.89 -51.12
CA SER A 28 20.34 22.19 -51.17
C SER A 28 20.00 23.11 -50.00
N THR A 29 21.04 23.69 -49.41
CA THR A 29 21.03 24.86 -48.52
C THR A 29 20.46 26.10 -49.22
N PRO A 30 19.51 26.85 -48.61
CA PRO A 30 19.37 28.28 -48.83
C PRO A 30 20.51 29.01 -48.08
N GLU A 31 21.01 30.10 -48.63
CA GLU A 31 22.15 30.88 -48.15
C GLU A 31 22.13 31.17 -46.63
N GLU A 32 23.14 30.69 -45.90
CA GLU A 32 23.34 30.98 -44.48
C GLU A 32 23.84 32.42 -44.29
N ASN A 33 23.04 33.22 -43.60
CA ASN A 33 23.41 34.53 -43.10
C ASN A 33 24.39 34.34 -41.92
N PRO A 34 25.64 34.84 -41.94
CA PRO A 34 26.70 34.49 -40.99
C PRO A 34 26.54 35.11 -39.58
N GLY A 35 25.30 35.33 -39.13
CA GLY A 35 24.95 35.85 -37.81
C GLY A 35 23.57 35.43 -37.32
N ALA A 36 22.92 34.45 -37.98
CA ALA A 36 21.67 33.88 -37.47
C ALA A 36 21.97 32.81 -36.40
N PRO A 37 21.23 32.77 -35.27
CA PRO A 37 21.40 31.73 -34.26
C PRO A 37 21.23 30.35 -34.91
N ILE A 38 22.16 29.43 -34.65
CA ILE A 38 22.03 28.03 -35.08
C ILE A 38 20.87 27.44 -34.29
N ILE A 39 19.77 27.16 -34.99
CA ILE A 39 18.54 26.66 -34.39
C ILE A 39 18.76 25.17 -34.07
N ASN A 40 18.89 24.82 -32.79
CA ASN A 40 19.15 23.44 -32.36
C ASN A 40 17.84 22.64 -32.15
N SER A 41 16.66 23.16 -32.53
CA SER A 41 15.38 22.46 -32.44
C SER A 41 14.22 23.05 -33.25
N ASP A 42 13.34 22.18 -33.76
CA ASP A 42 12.19 22.54 -34.59
C ASP A 42 11.17 23.47 -33.89
N ASP A 43 11.12 23.50 -32.56
CA ASP A 43 10.17 24.31 -31.79
C ASP A 43 10.56 25.79 -31.64
N GLU A 44 11.81 26.15 -32.00
CA GLU A 44 12.22 27.56 -32.03
C GLU A 44 11.69 28.31 -33.26
N ASP A 45 11.04 27.62 -34.20
CA ASP A 45 10.47 28.21 -35.42
C ASP A 45 9.10 28.90 -35.20
N GLY A 46 8.50 28.75 -34.01
CA GLY A 46 7.26 29.43 -33.61
C GLY A 46 6.03 29.05 -34.45
N SER A 47 6.09 27.99 -35.25
CA SER A 47 5.02 27.57 -36.16
C SER A 47 3.92 26.75 -35.48
N GLY A 48 3.56 27.12 -34.25
CA GLY A 48 2.55 26.41 -33.51
C GLY A 48 1.15 26.55 -34.11
N PHE A 49 0.31 25.53 -33.88
CA PHE A 49 -1.11 25.57 -34.26
C PHE A 49 -1.99 25.53 -33.00
N LYS A 50 -3.24 26.01 -33.15
CA LYS A 50 -4.24 25.94 -32.09
C LYS A 50 -5.56 25.46 -32.70
N ASP A 51 -6.02 24.29 -32.25
CA ASP A 51 -7.30 23.72 -32.64
C ASP A 51 -8.07 23.31 -31.37
N ASP A 52 -8.98 24.17 -30.94
CA ASP A 52 -9.74 23.97 -29.70
C ASP A 52 -10.56 22.66 -29.69
N ASN A 53 -10.99 22.16 -30.87
CA ASN A 53 -11.69 20.87 -30.95
C ASN A 53 -10.74 19.70 -30.75
N LEU A 54 -9.54 19.80 -31.31
CA LEU A 54 -8.51 18.78 -31.13
C LEU A 54 -8.01 18.72 -29.69
N GLU A 55 -7.84 19.89 -29.04
CA GLU A 55 -7.47 19.98 -27.63
C GLU A 55 -8.53 19.36 -26.72
N ALA A 56 -9.81 19.71 -26.91
CA ALA A 56 -10.91 19.15 -26.14
C ALA A 56 -11.05 17.63 -26.36
N TRP A 57 -10.87 17.16 -27.59
CA TRP A 57 -10.88 15.73 -27.91
C TRP A 57 -9.73 15.01 -27.21
N PHE A 58 -8.53 15.59 -27.21
CA PHE A 58 -7.35 15.00 -26.58
C PHE A 58 -7.49 14.89 -25.06
N GLU A 59 -7.94 15.96 -24.39
CA GLU A 59 -8.21 15.96 -22.95
C GLU A 59 -9.26 14.91 -22.56
N GLU A 60 -10.38 14.84 -23.28
CA GLU A 60 -11.44 13.84 -23.02
C GLU A 60 -10.90 12.43 -23.25
N ARG A 61 -10.18 12.21 -24.36
CA ARG A 61 -9.67 10.89 -24.72
C ARG A 61 -8.66 10.39 -23.70
N LEU A 62 -7.75 11.24 -23.26
CA LEU A 62 -6.73 10.90 -22.26
C LEU A 62 -7.39 10.57 -20.90
N ARG A 63 -8.40 11.34 -20.50
CA ARG A 63 -9.19 11.10 -19.30
C ARG A 63 -9.98 9.80 -19.37
N CYS A 64 -10.73 9.54 -20.44
CA CYS A 64 -11.55 8.33 -20.55
C CYS A 64 -10.73 7.04 -20.65
N VAL A 65 -9.59 7.06 -21.36
CA VAL A 65 -8.82 5.85 -21.65
C VAL A 65 -7.75 5.56 -20.60
N ARG A 66 -7.14 6.58 -20.01
CA ARG A 66 -6.05 6.44 -19.03
C ARG A 66 -6.39 6.95 -17.64
N GLY A 67 -7.49 7.66 -17.45
CA GLY A 67 -7.82 8.30 -16.17
C GLY A 67 -6.95 9.52 -15.85
N LEU A 68 -6.17 10.02 -16.80
CA LEU A 68 -5.23 11.13 -16.60
C LEU A 68 -5.88 12.48 -16.92
N VAL A 69 -5.44 13.53 -16.21
CA VAL A 69 -5.98 14.89 -16.34
C VAL A 69 -4.86 15.83 -16.75
N ILE A 70 -5.07 16.58 -17.84
CA ILE A 70 -4.14 17.63 -18.26
C ILE A 70 -4.33 18.85 -17.35
N LYS A 71 -3.25 19.29 -16.71
CA LYS A 71 -3.17 20.52 -15.96
C LYS A 71 -2.44 21.57 -16.81
N PRO A 72 -3.14 22.62 -17.27
CA PRO A 72 -2.52 23.67 -18.04
C PRO A 72 -1.48 24.42 -17.20
N VAL A 73 -0.31 24.67 -17.77
CA VAL A 73 0.74 25.54 -17.19
C VAL A 73 0.84 26.83 -17.97
N ARG A 74 1.60 27.80 -17.45
CA ARG A 74 1.81 29.06 -18.17
C ARG A 74 2.49 28.83 -19.53
N GLY A 75 1.90 29.38 -20.60
CA GLY A 75 2.42 29.35 -21.97
C GLY A 75 3.55 30.35 -22.23
N ASP A 76 4.67 30.19 -21.53
CA ASP A 76 5.92 30.92 -21.78
C ASP A 76 7.05 29.97 -22.24
N GLY A 77 8.22 30.51 -22.56
CA GLY A 77 9.39 29.71 -22.92
C GLY A 77 9.92 28.80 -21.81
N ALA A 78 9.35 28.85 -20.60
CA ALA A 78 9.65 27.93 -19.52
C ALA A 78 8.62 26.78 -19.40
N CYS A 79 7.65 26.67 -20.30
CA CYS A 79 6.55 25.68 -20.19
C CYS A 79 7.01 24.25 -19.91
N LEU A 80 8.11 23.77 -20.54
CA LEU A 80 8.68 22.46 -20.22
C LEU A 80 9.06 22.35 -18.74
N PHE A 81 9.85 23.30 -18.24
CA PHE A 81 10.34 23.31 -16.87
C PHE A 81 9.21 23.54 -15.87
N ARG A 82 8.17 24.30 -16.24
CA ARG A 82 6.94 24.50 -15.46
C ARG A 82 6.15 23.20 -15.32
N ALA A 83 5.92 22.51 -16.43
CA ALA A 83 5.21 21.24 -16.42
C ALA A 83 5.97 20.16 -15.62
N VAL A 84 7.30 20.12 -15.72
CA VAL A 84 8.14 19.25 -14.89
C VAL A 84 8.11 19.67 -13.42
N ALA A 85 8.21 20.97 -13.12
CA ALA A 85 8.14 21.46 -11.74
C ALA A 85 6.81 21.11 -11.07
N ASP A 86 5.70 21.18 -11.80
CA ASP A 86 4.40 20.71 -11.34
C ASP A 86 4.40 19.19 -11.03
N GLN A 87 5.01 18.38 -11.90
CA GLN A 87 5.12 16.92 -11.70
C GLN A 87 6.04 16.50 -10.54
N ILE A 88 7.04 17.33 -10.20
CA ILE A 88 8.03 17.05 -9.17
C ILE A 88 7.63 17.67 -7.82
N TYR A 89 7.36 18.97 -7.81
CA TYR A 89 7.11 19.78 -6.62
C TYR A 89 5.62 20.08 -6.39
N GLY A 90 4.75 19.86 -7.37
CA GLY A 90 3.34 20.28 -7.31
C GLY A 90 3.14 21.78 -7.52
N ASP A 91 4.19 22.50 -7.93
CA ASP A 91 4.19 23.95 -8.10
C ASP A 91 4.98 24.33 -9.36
N GLU A 92 4.30 24.94 -10.33
CA GLU A 92 4.92 25.38 -11.59
C GLU A 92 5.89 26.54 -11.40
N GLU A 93 5.78 27.32 -10.32
CA GLU A 93 6.66 28.45 -10.04
C GLU A 93 8.08 28.02 -9.62
N MET A 94 8.26 26.73 -9.30
CA MET A 94 9.57 26.11 -9.03
C MET A 94 10.36 25.75 -10.31
N HIS A 95 9.92 26.21 -11.48
CA HIS A 95 10.57 25.93 -12.77
C HIS A 95 12.03 26.39 -12.84
N ASP A 96 12.39 27.45 -12.13
CA ASP A 96 13.76 27.97 -12.07
C ASP A 96 14.73 26.96 -11.45
N ASP A 97 14.30 26.25 -10.40
CA ASP A 97 15.12 25.22 -9.75
C ASP A 97 15.28 24.00 -10.64
N VAL A 98 14.22 23.57 -11.33
CA VAL A 98 14.31 22.48 -12.32
C VAL A 98 15.28 22.85 -13.44
N ARG A 99 15.18 24.06 -13.98
CA ARG A 99 16.08 24.55 -15.03
C ARG A 99 17.53 24.57 -14.55
N ARG A 100 17.78 25.13 -13.35
CA ARG A 100 19.12 25.18 -12.74
C ARG A 100 19.71 23.78 -12.58
N LEU A 101 18.97 22.86 -11.97
CA LEU A 101 19.40 21.46 -11.79
C LEU A 101 19.70 20.77 -13.12
N CYS A 102 18.83 20.98 -14.12
CA CYS A 102 19.02 20.44 -15.46
C CYS A 102 20.34 20.91 -16.08
N MET A 103 20.58 22.22 -16.09
CA MET A 103 21.78 22.80 -16.69
C MET A 103 23.05 22.43 -15.93
N ASP A 104 23.01 22.40 -14.59
CA ASP A 104 24.14 21.97 -13.76
C ASP A 104 24.49 20.50 -14.00
N TYR A 105 23.47 19.64 -14.17
CA TYR A 105 23.67 18.22 -14.49
C TYR A 105 24.27 18.02 -15.87
N MET A 106 23.77 18.76 -16.88
CA MET A 106 24.30 18.70 -18.23
C MET A 106 25.75 19.16 -18.28
N GLU A 107 26.08 20.26 -17.61
CA GLU A 107 27.45 20.79 -17.51
C GLU A 107 28.40 19.81 -16.83
N LYS A 108 27.95 19.14 -15.76
CA LYS A 108 28.73 18.09 -15.07
C LYS A 108 28.97 16.84 -15.95
N ASN A 109 28.06 16.55 -16.86
CA ASN A 109 28.11 15.39 -17.76
C ASN A 109 28.33 15.83 -19.23
N SER A 110 29.11 16.89 -19.44
CA SER A 110 29.32 17.52 -20.76
C SER A 110 29.76 16.51 -21.83
N ASP A 111 30.60 15.54 -21.48
CA ASP A 111 31.11 14.53 -22.41
C ASP A 111 30.00 13.65 -23.01
N HIS A 112 28.89 13.47 -22.27
CA HIS A 112 27.72 12.73 -22.74
C HIS A 112 26.78 13.61 -23.55
N PHE A 113 26.43 14.78 -23.02
CA PHE A 113 25.41 15.65 -23.62
C PHE A 113 25.90 16.43 -24.84
N SER A 114 27.19 16.75 -24.92
CA SER A 114 27.79 17.46 -26.07
C SER A 114 27.61 16.73 -27.40
N GLN A 115 27.43 15.41 -27.38
CA GLN A 115 27.21 14.60 -28.58
C GLN A 115 25.82 14.80 -29.20
N PHE A 116 24.87 15.34 -28.42
CA PHE A 116 23.49 15.61 -28.84
C PHE A 116 23.23 17.09 -29.11
N VAL A 117 24.25 17.95 -29.02
CA VAL A 117 24.17 19.40 -29.23
C VAL A 117 25.04 19.76 -30.42
N THR A 118 24.48 20.50 -31.37
CA THR A 118 25.17 20.85 -32.64
C THR A 118 25.98 22.13 -32.57
N GLU A 119 25.65 23.04 -31.64
CA GLU A 119 26.41 24.27 -31.34
C GLU A 119 27.50 24.01 -30.28
N ASP A 120 28.29 25.04 -29.94
CA ASP A 120 29.23 24.94 -28.82
C ASP A 120 28.47 24.63 -27.52
N PHE A 121 28.89 23.61 -26.79
CA PHE A 121 28.16 23.13 -25.62
C PHE A 121 28.08 24.18 -24.49
N HIS A 122 29.10 25.02 -24.34
CA HIS A 122 29.10 26.05 -23.31
C HIS A 122 28.14 27.20 -23.66
N ASP A 123 28.12 27.59 -24.94
CA ASP A 123 27.14 28.57 -25.46
C ASP A 123 25.70 28.04 -25.34
N TYR A 124 25.49 26.76 -25.67
CA TYR A 124 24.20 26.07 -25.50
C TYR A 124 23.70 26.14 -24.05
N VAL A 125 24.53 25.72 -23.09
CA VAL A 125 24.18 25.73 -21.66
C VAL A 125 23.93 27.16 -21.19
N THR A 126 24.77 28.11 -21.59
CA THR A 126 24.61 29.54 -21.23
C THR A 126 23.27 30.10 -21.73
N ARG A 127 22.89 29.75 -22.96
CA ARG A 127 21.60 30.13 -23.56
C ARG A 127 20.43 29.48 -22.83
N LYS A 128 20.50 28.17 -22.57
CA LYS A 128 19.44 27.38 -21.91
C LYS A 128 19.26 27.70 -20.42
N ARG A 129 20.24 28.32 -19.76
CA ARG A 129 20.11 28.88 -18.41
C ARG A 129 19.17 30.10 -18.35
N ARG A 130 18.89 30.77 -19.47
CA ARG A 130 17.93 31.89 -19.50
C ARG A 130 16.51 31.39 -19.24
N ARG A 131 15.73 32.18 -18.47
CA ARG A 131 14.36 31.81 -18.07
C ARG A 131 13.40 31.64 -19.26
N ASP A 132 13.64 32.38 -20.33
CA ASP A 132 12.82 32.42 -21.56
C ASP A 132 13.22 31.36 -22.59
N ALA A 133 14.32 30.62 -22.38
CA ALA A 133 14.78 29.62 -23.34
C ALA A 133 13.91 28.36 -23.27
N HIS A 134 13.35 27.95 -24.41
CA HIS A 134 12.60 26.71 -24.56
C HIS A 134 13.48 25.50 -24.20
N GLY A 135 12.88 24.49 -23.58
CA GLY A 135 13.52 23.22 -23.33
C GLY A 135 13.10 22.19 -24.36
N ASN A 136 13.97 21.22 -24.65
CA ASN A 136 13.76 20.21 -25.68
C ASN A 136 14.16 18.81 -25.18
N HIS A 137 14.27 17.83 -26.08
CA HIS A 137 14.60 16.44 -25.82
C HIS A 137 15.88 16.22 -25.00
N VAL A 138 16.92 17.03 -25.21
CA VAL A 138 18.18 16.91 -24.44
C VAL A 138 17.96 17.24 -22.96
N GLU A 139 17.19 18.29 -22.69
CA GLU A 139 16.79 18.67 -21.32
C GLU A 139 15.91 17.60 -20.68
N LEU A 140 14.95 17.05 -21.43
CA LEU A 140 14.09 15.95 -20.96
C LEU A 140 14.91 14.72 -20.54
N GLN A 141 15.92 14.36 -21.34
CA GLN A 141 16.81 13.25 -20.99
C GLN A 141 17.58 13.54 -19.69
N ALA A 142 18.13 14.75 -19.53
CA ALA A 142 18.81 15.16 -18.31
C ALA A 142 17.87 15.12 -17.09
N ILE A 143 16.64 15.63 -17.24
CA ILE A 143 15.60 15.62 -16.19
C ILE A 143 15.22 14.19 -15.77
N SER A 144 15.06 13.28 -16.74
CA SER A 144 14.78 11.85 -16.48
C SER A 144 15.87 11.23 -15.58
N GLU A 145 17.14 11.56 -15.86
CA GLU A 145 18.27 11.06 -15.07
C GLU A 145 18.37 11.69 -13.68
N ILE A 146 18.17 13.01 -13.57
CA ILE A 146 18.26 13.75 -12.30
C ILE A 146 17.23 13.23 -11.28
N PHE A 147 15.97 13.11 -11.70
CA PHE A 147 14.88 12.68 -10.80
C PHE A 147 14.72 11.16 -10.76
N SER A 148 15.53 10.43 -11.52
CA SER A 148 15.45 8.97 -11.64
C SER A 148 14.01 8.49 -11.95
N ARG A 149 13.35 9.16 -12.89
CA ARG A 149 11.96 8.92 -13.28
C ARG A 149 11.86 8.90 -14.80
N PRO A 150 11.24 7.87 -15.41
CA PRO A 150 10.97 7.90 -16.84
C PRO A 150 10.00 9.05 -17.17
N ILE A 151 10.09 9.60 -18.38
CA ILE A 151 9.18 10.65 -18.85
C ILE A 151 8.24 10.08 -19.91
N GLU A 152 6.95 10.31 -19.74
CA GLU A 152 5.89 9.96 -20.70
C GLU A 152 5.37 11.25 -21.34
N ILE A 153 5.45 11.37 -22.66
CA ILE A 153 4.95 12.53 -23.41
C ILE A 153 3.75 12.11 -24.24
N TYR A 154 2.60 12.71 -23.97
CA TYR A 154 1.36 12.49 -24.71
C TYR A 154 1.16 13.58 -25.76
N GLU A 155 0.91 13.20 -27.01
CA GLU A 155 0.71 14.14 -28.12
C GLU A 155 -0.46 13.65 -28.96
N TYR A 156 -1.64 14.23 -28.74
CA TYR A 156 -2.90 13.91 -29.46
C TYR A 156 -3.18 12.40 -29.63
N CYS A 157 -2.66 11.57 -28.73
CA CYS A 157 -2.79 10.12 -28.73
C CYS A 157 -2.72 9.56 -27.31
N THR A 158 -3.22 8.34 -27.12
CA THR A 158 -3.28 7.69 -25.80
C THR A 158 -2.02 6.90 -25.45
N GLU A 159 -1.10 6.75 -26.40
CA GLU A 159 0.16 6.02 -26.23
C GLU A 159 1.28 7.05 -26.06
N PRO A 160 1.96 7.08 -24.89
CA PRO A 160 3.00 8.07 -24.67
C PRO A 160 4.26 7.73 -25.46
N ARG A 161 4.99 8.77 -25.84
CA ARG A 161 6.40 8.65 -26.20
C ARG A 161 7.21 8.59 -24.91
N ASN A 162 7.94 7.50 -24.71
CA ASN A 162 8.71 7.27 -23.50
C ASN A 162 10.14 7.72 -23.68
N ILE A 163 10.64 8.51 -22.71
CA ILE A 163 12.05 8.82 -22.53
C ILE A 163 12.46 8.08 -21.25
N SER A 164 13.23 7.01 -21.41
CA SER A 164 13.79 6.26 -20.29
C SER A 164 15.31 6.40 -20.29
N SER A 165 15.85 6.57 -19.09
CA SER A 165 17.29 6.50 -18.88
C SER A 165 17.69 5.04 -18.73
N SER A 166 18.66 4.54 -19.52
CA SER A 166 19.16 3.15 -19.40
C SER A 166 19.69 2.81 -18.00
N ARG A 167 19.96 3.82 -17.16
CA ARG A 167 20.38 3.67 -15.77
C ARG A 167 19.26 3.22 -14.84
N LEU A 168 18.00 3.40 -15.21
CA LEU A 168 16.84 3.09 -14.34
C LEU A 168 16.49 1.60 -14.33
N ASP A 169 16.89 0.85 -15.36
CA ASP A 169 16.53 -0.57 -15.51
C ASP A 169 17.36 -1.52 -14.61
N SER A 170 18.29 -1.00 -13.80
CA SER A 170 19.30 -1.79 -13.11
C SER A 170 18.97 -2.21 -11.66
N SER A 171 17.80 -1.85 -11.11
CA SER A 171 17.42 -2.26 -9.75
C SER A 171 16.25 -3.26 -9.77
N PRO A 172 16.50 -4.57 -9.58
CA PRO A 172 15.47 -5.62 -9.63
C PRO A 172 14.56 -5.70 -8.39
N SER A 173 14.66 -4.78 -7.42
CA SER A 173 14.01 -4.93 -6.11
C SER A 173 13.25 -3.70 -5.60
N ALA A 174 13.16 -2.62 -6.38
CA ALA A 174 12.37 -1.45 -6.02
C ALA A 174 11.28 -1.24 -7.06
N GLU A 175 10.04 -1.04 -6.61
CA GLU A 175 8.94 -0.60 -7.48
C GLU A 175 9.42 0.56 -8.36
N PRO A 176 9.21 0.52 -9.68
CA PRO A 176 9.70 1.55 -10.57
C PRO A 176 9.10 2.90 -10.18
N ASN A 177 9.94 3.93 -10.10
CA ASN A 177 9.46 5.27 -9.80
C ASN A 177 8.39 5.67 -10.83
N PRO A 178 7.24 6.22 -10.40
CA PRO A 178 6.20 6.66 -11.31
C PRO A 178 6.75 7.66 -12.33
N PRO A 179 6.29 7.59 -13.60
CA PRO A 179 6.77 8.47 -14.64
C PRO A 179 6.43 9.94 -14.36
N ILE A 180 7.21 10.85 -14.92
CA ILE A 180 6.85 12.26 -15.10
C ILE A 180 6.02 12.32 -16.37
N ARG A 181 4.77 12.79 -16.28
CA ARG A 181 3.87 12.80 -17.43
C ARG A 181 3.64 14.22 -17.92
N LEU A 182 3.87 14.41 -19.21
CA LEU A 182 3.72 15.68 -19.90
C LEU A 182 2.80 15.49 -21.11
N SER A 183 2.12 16.55 -21.51
CA SER A 183 1.39 16.59 -22.77
C SER A 183 1.94 17.68 -23.67
N TYR A 184 2.08 17.38 -24.96
CA TYR A 184 2.62 18.28 -25.96
C TYR A 184 1.51 18.78 -26.88
N HIS A 185 1.38 20.11 -26.94
CA HIS A 185 0.27 20.81 -27.57
C HIS A 185 0.78 21.79 -28.62
N GLY A 186 0.14 21.80 -29.78
CA GLY A 186 0.36 22.76 -30.86
C GLY A 186 1.78 22.81 -31.39
N ALA A 187 2.58 21.77 -31.18
CA ALA A 187 4.01 21.71 -31.50
C ALA A 187 4.91 22.76 -30.80
N ILE A 188 4.43 23.43 -29.75
CA ILE A 188 5.19 24.51 -29.07
C ILE A 188 5.05 24.55 -27.55
N HIS A 189 4.11 23.79 -26.96
CA HIS A 189 3.74 23.96 -25.56
C HIS A 189 3.63 22.62 -24.81
N TYR A 190 4.23 22.58 -23.61
CA TYR A 190 4.10 21.47 -22.69
C TYR A 190 3.15 21.80 -21.55
N ASN A 191 2.29 20.84 -21.20
CA ASN A 191 1.46 20.85 -20.00
C ASN A 191 1.79 19.66 -19.09
N SER A 192 1.36 19.75 -17.83
CA SER A 192 1.51 18.69 -16.85
C SER A 192 0.34 17.69 -16.97
N VAL A 193 0.61 16.40 -16.83
CA VAL A 193 -0.43 15.35 -16.87
C VAL A 193 -0.50 14.64 -15.53
N ILE A 194 -1.58 14.85 -14.79
CA ILE A 194 -1.76 14.37 -13.43
C ILE A 194 -2.56 13.07 -13.44
N ASP A 195 -2.16 12.13 -12.59
CA ASP A 195 -2.96 10.95 -12.23
C ASP A 195 -3.70 11.24 -10.93
N PRO A 196 -5.03 11.47 -10.96
CA PRO A 196 -5.81 11.75 -9.75
C PRO A 196 -5.82 10.60 -8.75
N THR A 197 -5.48 9.38 -9.18
CA THR A 197 -5.52 8.17 -8.34
C THR A 197 -4.19 7.86 -7.65
N LYS A 198 -3.09 8.48 -8.10
CA LYS A 198 -1.74 8.23 -7.59
C LYS A 198 -0.97 9.53 -7.34
N ALA A 199 -0.75 9.84 -6.07
CA ALA A 199 0.13 10.95 -5.69
C ALA A 199 1.59 10.62 -6.03
N THR A 200 2.23 11.47 -6.84
CA THR A 200 3.63 11.30 -7.31
C THR A 200 4.53 12.48 -6.95
N ILE A 201 3.98 13.53 -6.35
CA ILE A 201 4.72 14.72 -5.91
C ILE A 201 5.78 14.31 -4.86
N GLY A 202 7.00 14.82 -5.03
CA GLY A 202 8.14 14.53 -4.16
C GLY A 202 8.90 13.24 -4.49
N VAL A 203 8.39 12.39 -5.39
CA VAL A 203 9.12 11.19 -5.82
C VAL A 203 10.31 11.59 -6.68
N GLY A 204 11.49 11.06 -6.37
CA GLY A 204 12.74 11.35 -7.08
C GLY A 204 13.61 12.45 -6.45
N LEU A 205 13.16 13.09 -5.36
CA LEU A 205 13.91 14.13 -4.65
C LEU A 205 14.98 13.60 -3.68
N GLY A 206 15.39 12.33 -3.80
CA GLY A 206 16.46 11.75 -2.98
C GLY A 206 16.07 11.46 -1.53
N LEU A 207 14.77 11.24 -1.24
CA LEU A 207 14.30 10.69 0.02
C LEU A 207 14.13 9.17 -0.13
N PRO A 208 15.10 8.35 0.33
CA PRO A 208 14.97 6.89 0.25
C PRO A 208 13.68 6.46 0.97
N GLU A 209 12.90 5.58 0.35
CA GLU A 209 11.63 5.03 0.89
C GLU A 209 10.44 6.02 0.99
N TYR A 210 10.56 7.26 0.53
CA TYR A 210 9.40 8.15 0.45
C TYR A 210 8.45 7.72 -0.68
N SER A 211 7.44 6.95 -0.31
CA SER A 211 6.27 6.68 -1.14
C SER A 211 5.14 7.62 -0.70
N PRO A 212 4.70 8.59 -1.52
CA PRO A 212 3.57 9.44 -1.19
C PRO A 212 2.36 8.58 -0.74
N GLY A 213 1.80 8.92 0.42
CA GLY A 213 0.70 8.17 1.05
C GLY A 213 1.10 6.91 1.83
N ALA A 214 2.39 6.54 1.92
CA ALA A 214 2.82 5.43 2.79
C ALA A 214 2.60 5.75 4.27
N ALA A 215 2.81 7.01 4.69
CA ALA A 215 2.49 7.46 6.03
C ALA A 215 0.98 7.29 6.33
N ASP A 216 0.12 7.68 5.39
CA ASP A 216 -1.34 7.51 5.52
C ASP A 216 -1.75 6.04 5.54
N LYS A 217 -1.14 5.20 4.70
CA LYS A 217 -1.37 3.74 4.69
C LYS A 217 -0.92 3.10 6.01
N SER A 218 0.25 3.49 6.53
CA SER A 218 0.77 3.00 7.81
C SER A 218 -0.14 3.42 8.95
N LEU A 219 -0.57 4.69 8.98
CA LEU A 219 -1.49 5.21 10.00
C LEU A 219 -2.86 4.53 9.92
N LEU A 220 -3.39 4.31 8.71
CA LEU A 220 -4.65 3.59 8.49
C LEU A 220 -4.54 2.13 8.92
N GLN A 221 -3.42 1.46 8.59
CA GLN A 221 -3.16 0.08 9.00
C GLN A 221 -3.02 -0.03 10.53
N GLU A 222 -2.32 0.91 11.18
CA GLU A 222 -2.21 0.98 12.63
C GLU A 222 -3.58 1.25 13.30
N ALA A 223 -4.38 2.16 12.75
CA ALA A 223 -5.73 2.43 13.22
C ALA A 223 -6.65 1.21 13.06
N MET A 224 -6.52 0.49 11.94
CA MET A 224 -7.28 -0.74 11.69
C MET A 224 -6.88 -1.86 12.66
N GLN A 225 -5.57 -2.03 12.91
CA GLN A 225 -5.06 -2.99 13.91
C GLN A 225 -5.53 -2.64 15.32
N LYS A 226 -5.48 -1.36 15.71
CA LYS A 226 -6.00 -0.90 17.01
C LYS A 226 -7.50 -1.16 17.14
N SER A 227 -8.27 -0.87 16.09
CA SER A 227 -9.71 -1.15 16.07
C SER A 227 -10.01 -2.65 16.15
N GLU A 228 -9.23 -3.50 15.48
CA GLU A 228 -9.39 -4.96 15.53
C GLU A 228 -9.08 -5.50 16.93
N VAL A 229 -7.96 -5.09 17.53
CA VAL A 229 -7.60 -5.47 18.90
C VAL A 229 -8.67 -5.03 19.89
N GLN A 230 -9.16 -3.80 19.78
CA GLN A 230 -10.21 -3.29 20.66
C GLN A 230 -11.52 -4.10 20.53
N MET A 231 -11.93 -4.46 19.31
CA MET A 231 -13.10 -5.30 19.10
C MET A 231 -12.95 -6.70 19.73
N ILE A 232 -11.74 -7.28 19.63
CA ILE A 232 -11.44 -8.58 20.25
C ILE A 232 -11.49 -8.47 21.78
N GLU A 233 -10.88 -7.43 22.35
CA GLU A 233 -10.89 -7.18 23.80
C GLU A 233 -12.32 -6.99 24.33
N ASP A 234 -13.15 -6.20 23.64
CA ASP A 234 -14.55 -6.00 24.01
C ASP A 234 -15.35 -7.30 23.94
N ALA A 235 -15.18 -8.10 22.87
CA ALA A 235 -15.85 -9.39 22.74
C ALA A 235 -15.44 -10.37 23.87
N MET A 236 -14.15 -10.45 24.16
CA MET A 236 -13.63 -11.27 25.26
C MET A 236 -14.17 -10.81 26.61
N LEU A 237 -14.24 -9.50 26.86
CA LEU A 237 -14.78 -8.96 28.11
C LEU A 237 -16.26 -9.29 28.27
N HIS A 238 -17.06 -9.16 27.21
CA HIS A 238 -18.47 -9.52 27.23
C HIS A 238 -18.70 -11.01 27.48
N ASP A 239 -17.89 -11.88 26.86
CA ASP A 239 -17.99 -13.33 27.10
C ASP A 239 -17.56 -13.69 28.53
N LYS A 240 -16.53 -13.02 29.08
CA LYS A 240 -16.11 -13.21 30.48
C LYS A 240 -17.19 -12.77 31.46
N ILE A 241 -17.85 -11.63 31.23
CA ILE A 241 -18.96 -11.15 32.07
C ILE A 241 -20.12 -12.16 32.04
N LYS A 242 -20.52 -12.61 30.85
CA LYS A 242 -21.60 -13.61 30.70
C LYS A 242 -21.27 -14.94 31.38
N MET A 243 -20.01 -15.37 31.32
CA MET A 243 -19.56 -16.60 31.98
C MET A 243 -19.66 -16.48 33.51
N THR A 244 -19.23 -15.36 34.08
CA THR A 244 -19.37 -15.10 35.53
C THR A 244 -20.84 -15.03 35.97
N ASP A 245 -21.71 -14.40 35.18
CA ASP A 245 -23.15 -14.35 35.47
C ASP A 245 -23.79 -15.75 35.40
N PHE A 246 -23.37 -16.57 34.44
CA PHE A 246 -23.82 -17.96 34.30
C PHE A 246 -23.38 -18.81 35.50
N GLU A 247 -22.10 -18.76 35.86
CA GLU A 247 -21.53 -19.51 37.00
C GLU A 247 -22.24 -19.18 38.32
N ARG A 248 -22.53 -17.90 38.56
CA ARG A 248 -23.29 -17.47 39.74
C ARG A 248 -24.71 -18.04 39.75
N THR A 249 -25.37 -18.01 38.60
CA THR A 249 -26.73 -18.55 38.44
C THR A 249 -26.74 -20.07 38.66
N GLU A 250 -25.73 -20.78 38.14
CA GLU A 250 -25.57 -22.22 38.32
C GLU A 250 -25.32 -22.60 39.78
N GLN A 251 -24.49 -21.83 40.50
CA GLN A 251 -24.25 -22.02 41.92
C GLN A 251 -25.51 -21.82 42.75
N ASP A 252 -26.27 -20.73 42.50
CA ASP A 252 -27.52 -20.44 43.20
C ASP A 252 -28.58 -21.53 42.97
N ILE A 253 -28.68 -22.06 41.74
CA ILE A 253 -29.57 -23.19 41.41
C ILE A 253 -29.11 -24.45 42.14
N SER A 254 -27.81 -24.74 42.13
CA SER A 254 -27.24 -25.93 42.77
C SER A 254 -27.46 -25.92 44.28
N GLU A 255 -27.28 -24.77 44.94
CA GLU A 255 -27.55 -24.60 46.38
C GLU A 255 -29.02 -24.82 46.69
N GLN A 256 -29.94 -24.28 45.88
CA GLN A 256 -31.38 -24.49 46.05
C GLN A 256 -31.77 -25.97 45.90
N ILE A 257 -31.22 -26.66 44.91
CA ILE A 257 -31.45 -28.10 44.71
C ILE A 257 -30.90 -28.89 45.89
N ALA A 258 -29.68 -28.61 46.35
CA ALA A 258 -29.07 -29.27 47.50
C ALA A 258 -29.89 -29.06 48.78
N ARG A 259 -30.34 -27.82 49.03
CA ARG A 259 -31.19 -27.46 50.16
C ARG A 259 -32.54 -28.17 50.12
N GLN A 260 -33.20 -28.20 48.96
CA GLN A 260 -34.49 -28.85 48.80
C GLN A 260 -34.38 -30.38 48.95
N SER A 261 -33.35 -30.98 48.35
CA SER A 261 -33.02 -32.40 48.50
C SER A 261 -32.79 -32.77 49.96
N TYR A 262 -32.05 -31.95 50.71
CA TYR A 262 -31.81 -32.16 52.13
C TYR A 262 -33.11 -32.10 52.96
N LEU A 263 -33.99 -31.13 52.69
CA LEU A 263 -35.29 -31.03 53.37
C LEU A 263 -36.21 -32.22 53.04
N ASP A 264 -36.21 -32.69 51.80
CA ASP A 264 -36.97 -33.86 51.38
C ASP A 264 -36.44 -35.15 52.04
N TYR A 265 -35.12 -35.28 52.21
CA TYR A 265 -34.50 -36.36 52.96
C TYR A 265 -34.92 -36.34 54.45
N LEU A 266 -34.86 -35.19 55.12
CA LEU A 266 -35.33 -35.06 56.50
C LEU A 266 -36.82 -35.40 56.65
N LYS A 267 -37.65 -34.96 55.69
CA LYS A 267 -39.08 -35.29 55.65
C LYS A 267 -39.29 -36.80 55.45
N SER A 268 -38.46 -37.47 54.67
CA SER A 268 -38.50 -38.93 54.49
C SER A 268 -38.17 -39.67 55.78
N LEU A 269 -37.14 -39.25 56.54
CA LEU A 269 -36.80 -39.80 57.85
C LEU A 269 -37.95 -39.66 58.84
N SER A 270 -38.61 -38.49 58.90
CA SER A 270 -39.76 -38.27 59.80
C SER A 270 -40.97 -39.15 59.44
N LYS A 271 -41.15 -39.48 58.15
CA LYS A 271 -42.22 -40.39 57.70
C LYS A 271 -41.90 -41.83 58.05
N THR A 272 -40.63 -42.25 57.92
CA THR A 272 -40.20 -43.61 58.30
C THR A 272 -40.25 -43.78 59.82
N GLY A 273 -39.85 -42.76 60.59
CA GLY A 273 -39.96 -42.78 62.07
C GLY A 273 -41.41 -42.74 62.59
N ASN A 274 -42.31 -41.98 61.95
CA ASN A 274 -43.73 -41.96 62.32
C ASN A 274 -44.54 -43.15 61.77
N ALA A 275 -43.95 -44.00 60.91
CA ALA A 275 -44.57 -45.25 60.49
C ALA A 275 -44.33 -46.39 61.52
N GLU A 276 -43.31 -46.27 62.38
CA GLU A 276 -42.99 -47.28 63.41
C GLU A 276 -43.45 -46.89 64.84
N MET A 277 -43.91 -45.66 65.08
CA MET A 277 -44.49 -45.22 66.36
C MET A 277 -45.93 -44.73 66.19
N LYS A 278 -46.89 -45.66 66.19
CA LYS A 278 -48.33 -45.36 66.20
C LYS A 278 -49.00 -46.01 67.41
N GLU A 279 -48.57 -45.65 68.62
CA GLU A 279 -49.34 -45.85 69.84
C GLU A 279 -49.09 -44.70 70.82
N THR A 280 -50.18 -44.07 71.27
CA THR A 280 -50.31 -43.05 72.33
C THR A 280 -50.06 -41.57 71.99
N ALA A 281 -51.12 -40.78 72.24
CA ALA A 281 -51.33 -39.38 71.93
C ALA A 281 -50.98 -38.45 73.11
N TYR A 282 -50.78 -37.16 72.86
CA TYR A 282 -51.66 -36.05 73.29
C TYR A 282 -51.02 -34.65 73.07
N ALA A 283 -51.71 -33.85 72.25
CA ALA A 283 -51.87 -32.39 72.16
C ALA A 283 -50.86 -31.40 72.81
N VAL A 284 -50.43 -30.37 72.05
CA VAL A 284 -50.97 -28.97 72.08
C VAL A 284 -50.08 -28.01 71.23
N SER A 285 -50.74 -27.38 70.25
CA SER A 285 -50.63 -26.05 69.59
C SER A 285 -49.30 -25.27 69.40
N GLU A 286 -49.04 -24.90 68.14
CA GLU A 286 -48.11 -23.83 67.66
C GLU A 286 -48.77 -22.41 67.71
N PRO A 287 -48.28 -21.31 67.06
CA PRO A 287 -46.97 -21.01 66.41
C PRO A 287 -46.40 -19.61 66.72
N GLY A 288 -45.17 -19.29 66.26
CA GLY A 288 -44.71 -17.90 66.17
C GLY A 288 -43.23 -17.69 65.87
N CYS A 289 -42.92 -17.35 64.62
CA CYS A 289 -41.61 -16.92 64.12
C CYS A 289 -41.02 -15.71 64.87
N SER A 290 -39.70 -15.72 65.14
CA SER A 290 -38.72 -14.86 64.43
C SER A 290 -37.32 -14.91 65.05
N HIS A 291 -36.35 -15.27 64.20
CA HIS A 291 -35.06 -14.61 63.99
C HIS A 291 -34.24 -14.16 65.22
N ALA A 292 -33.20 -14.92 65.56
CA ALA A 292 -31.98 -14.38 66.17
C ALA A 292 -30.74 -15.17 65.73
N ASN A 293 -29.85 -14.43 65.08
CA ASN A 293 -28.49 -14.76 64.68
C ASN A 293 -27.62 -14.98 65.93
N ILE A 294 -26.72 -15.97 65.97
CA ILE A 294 -25.41 -15.97 66.68
C ILE A 294 -24.68 -17.31 66.47
N ARG A 295 -23.42 -17.17 66.02
CA ARG A 295 -22.31 -18.14 65.88
C ARG A 295 -21.95 -18.79 67.24
N PRO A 296 -21.42 -20.03 67.32
CA PRO A 296 -19.95 -20.24 67.31
C PRO A 296 -19.53 -21.62 66.69
N GLN A 297 -18.45 -21.71 65.93
CA GLN A 297 -17.09 -22.06 66.37
C GLN A 297 -17.02 -23.29 67.31
N GLU A 298 -16.59 -24.44 66.77
CA GLU A 298 -15.61 -25.37 67.35
C GLU A 298 -15.56 -26.69 66.55
N SER A 299 -14.35 -27.11 66.20
CA SER A 299 -14.03 -28.46 65.72
C SER A 299 -12.79 -28.94 66.46
N SER A 300 -12.87 -30.13 67.05
CA SER A 300 -11.73 -31.03 67.25
C SER A 300 -12.26 -32.45 67.19
N ASP A 301 -11.77 -33.18 66.17
CA ASP A 301 -11.40 -34.59 66.13
C ASP A 301 -12.45 -35.62 66.62
N ASP A 302 -12.80 -36.68 65.90
CA ASP A 302 -11.92 -37.54 65.11
C ASP A 302 -12.76 -38.62 64.39
N VAL A 303 -12.18 -39.24 63.35
CA VAL A 303 -12.40 -40.64 62.91
C VAL A 303 -13.54 -40.97 61.90
N ILE A 304 -13.06 -41.12 60.64
CA ILE A 304 -13.28 -42.22 59.67
C ILE A 304 -14.57 -42.27 58.83
N GLY A 305 -14.40 -41.89 57.55
CA GLY A 305 -14.57 -42.84 56.44
C GLY A 305 -15.88 -42.79 55.67
N ALA A 306 -15.94 -41.96 54.61
CA ALA A 306 -16.68 -42.25 53.37
C ALA A 306 -16.47 -41.13 52.32
N ASN A 307 -15.89 -41.51 51.18
CA ASN A 307 -16.13 -40.96 49.83
C ASN A 307 -15.35 -39.67 49.50
N GLU A 308 -14.07 -39.77 49.10
CA GLU A 308 -13.64 -39.84 47.68
C GLU A 308 -14.47 -38.92 46.77
N TRP A 309 -13.98 -37.70 46.50
CA TRP A 309 -14.17 -36.88 45.27
C TRP A 309 -13.59 -35.45 45.34
N PHE A 310 -12.87 -35.07 46.39
CA PHE A 310 -12.26 -33.74 46.51
C PHE A 310 -10.77 -33.81 46.86
N HIS A 311 -9.93 -34.16 45.88
CA HIS A 311 -8.48 -33.93 45.96
C HIS A 311 -7.92 -33.63 44.56
N ALA A 312 -7.85 -32.36 44.23
CA ALA A 312 -6.87 -31.82 43.30
C ALA A 312 -6.58 -30.37 43.71
N ALA A 313 -5.83 -30.21 44.80
CA ALA A 313 -5.17 -28.93 45.10
C ALA A 313 -4.01 -28.78 44.12
N GLY A 314 -4.32 -28.37 42.88
CA GLY A 314 -3.34 -27.76 41.99
C GLY A 314 -3.01 -26.38 42.53
N SER A 315 -1.75 -25.97 42.44
CA SER A 315 -1.38 -24.61 42.87
C SER A 315 -2.09 -23.56 42.00
N ASP A 316 -2.42 -22.38 42.52
CA ASP A 316 -2.98 -21.26 41.72
C ASP A 316 -2.19 -20.99 40.42
N ALA A 317 -0.89 -21.31 40.41
CA ALA A 317 -0.03 -21.21 39.25
C ALA A 317 -0.34 -22.26 38.14
N GLU A 318 -0.74 -23.47 38.50
CA GLU A 318 -1.12 -24.53 37.56
C GLU A 318 -2.49 -24.26 36.94
N GLU A 319 -3.47 -23.76 37.72
CA GLU A 319 -4.75 -23.30 37.18
C GLU A 319 -4.57 -22.10 36.24
N SER A 320 -3.72 -21.12 36.61
CA SER A 320 -3.40 -20.00 35.73
C SER A 320 -2.71 -20.44 34.45
N ALA A 321 -1.86 -21.48 34.50
CA ALA A 321 -1.20 -22.02 33.32
C ALA A 321 -2.18 -22.76 32.40
N LEU A 322 -3.09 -23.56 32.96
CA LEU A 322 -4.16 -24.23 32.20
C LEU A 322 -5.10 -23.21 31.56
N LEU A 323 -5.50 -22.17 32.28
CA LEU A 323 -6.34 -21.10 31.74
C LEU A 323 -5.64 -20.36 30.59
N ALA A 324 -4.35 -20.05 30.73
CA ALA A 324 -3.57 -19.45 29.65
C ALA A 324 -3.50 -20.35 28.40
N GLN A 325 -3.35 -21.66 28.59
CA GLN A 325 -3.35 -22.64 27.50
C GLN A 325 -4.71 -22.72 26.79
N VAL A 326 -5.81 -22.73 27.56
CA VAL A 326 -7.18 -22.75 27.00
C VAL A 326 -7.47 -21.48 26.21
N MET A 327 -7.07 -20.31 26.72
CA MET A 327 -7.21 -19.04 25.98
C MET A 327 -6.40 -19.04 24.67
N ALA A 328 -5.19 -19.59 24.69
CA ALA A 328 -4.36 -19.69 23.49
C ALA A 328 -4.97 -20.61 22.42
N LEU A 329 -5.54 -21.75 22.81
CA LEU A 329 -6.24 -22.66 21.90
C LEU A 329 -7.49 -22.02 21.31
N SER A 330 -8.27 -21.30 22.12
CA SER A 330 -9.45 -20.57 21.64
C SER A 330 -9.10 -19.49 20.61
N GLN A 331 -8.05 -18.69 20.86
CA GLN A 331 -7.55 -17.71 19.88
C GLN A 331 -7.13 -18.40 18.58
N GLN A 332 -6.44 -19.54 18.66
CA GLN A 332 -5.98 -20.27 17.48
C GLN A 332 -7.16 -20.81 16.65
N GLU A 333 -8.19 -21.35 17.30
CA GLU A 333 -9.42 -21.82 16.63
C GLU A 333 -10.17 -20.68 15.95
N PHE A 334 -10.27 -19.52 16.61
CA PHE A 334 -10.88 -18.32 16.04
C PHE A 334 -10.13 -17.85 14.79
N MET A 335 -8.80 -17.77 14.84
CA MET A 335 -7.97 -17.39 13.69
C MET A 335 -8.08 -18.39 12.53
N ASN A 336 -8.19 -19.69 12.83
CA ASN A 336 -8.42 -20.72 11.82
C ASN A 336 -9.81 -20.59 11.18
N SER A 337 -10.83 -20.22 11.96
CA SER A 337 -12.19 -19.97 11.47
C SER A 337 -12.26 -18.77 10.53
N LEU A 338 -11.55 -17.67 10.85
CA LEU A 338 -11.44 -16.50 9.97
C LEU A 338 -10.75 -16.85 8.64
N LYS A 339 -9.62 -17.58 8.68
CA LYS A 339 -8.95 -18.06 7.46
C LYS A 339 -9.83 -18.96 6.61
N LYS A 340 -10.66 -19.81 7.24
CA LYS A 340 -11.61 -20.68 6.53
C LYS A 340 -12.75 -19.88 5.89
N LYS A 341 -13.22 -18.82 6.55
CA LYS A 341 -14.22 -17.89 5.97
C LYS A 341 -13.65 -17.12 4.79
N SER A 342 -12.45 -16.56 4.90
CA SER A 342 -11.81 -15.84 3.78
C SER A 342 -11.53 -16.76 2.58
N ALA A 343 -11.10 -18.01 2.82
CA ALA A 343 -10.91 -18.99 1.77
C ALA A 343 -12.24 -19.44 1.10
N LYS A 344 -13.36 -19.40 1.83
CA LYS A 344 -14.68 -19.72 1.27
C LYS A 344 -15.20 -18.58 0.40
N GLU A 345 -15.04 -17.34 0.84
CA GLU A 345 -15.39 -16.14 0.05
C GLU A 345 -14.58 -16.06 -1.25
N GLN A 346 -13.30 -16.44 -1.24
CA GLN A 346 -12.48 -16.49 -2.46
C GLN A 346 -12.99 -17.55 -3.46
N ASN A 347 -13.41 -18.73 -2.98
CA ASN A 347 -13.92 -19.81 -3.85
C ASN A 347 -15.31 -19.52 -4.43
N ASP A 348 -16.18 -18.82 -3.68
CA ASP A 348 -17.51 -18.43 -4.17
C ASP A 348 -17.42 -17.32 -5.26
N VAL A 349 -16.39 -16.47 -5.21
CA VAL A 349 -16.11 -15.45 -6.25
C VAL A 349 -15.58 -16.10 -7.54
N ASP A 350 -14.72 -17.12 -7.43
CA ASP A 350 -14.17 -17.83 -8.60
C ASP A 350 -15.21 -18.72 -9.32
N GLN A 351 -16.19 -19.29 -8.60
CA GLN A 351 -17.31 -20.04 -9.23
C GLN A 351 -18.36 -19.13 -9.87
N ALA A 352 -18.60 -17.93 -9.34
CA ALA A 352 -19.53 -16.97 -9.93
C ALA A 352 -18.98 -16.33 -11.22
N GLY A 353 -17.67 -16.26 -11.39
CA GLY A 353 -17.00 -15.71 -12.59
C GLY A 353 -16.96 -16.66 -13.80
N SER A 354 -17.06 -17.97 -13.61
CA SER A 354 -16.91 -18.96 -14.69
C SER A 354 -18.20 -19.31 -15.45
N SER A 355 -19.34 -18.70 -15.11
CA SER A 355 -20.66 -19.05 -15.66
C SER A 355 -21.17 -18.10 -16.75
N LYS A 356 -20.31 -17.23 -17.32
CA LYS A 356 -20.63 -16.32 -18.43
C LYS A 356 -19.62 -16.43 -19.58
N SER A 357 -19.46 -17.62 -20.15
CA SER A 357 -18.86 -17.80 -21.48
C SER A 357 -19.26 -19.15 -22.08
N SER A 358 -20.34 -19.17 -22.86
CA SER A 358 -20.64 -20.18 -23.89
C SER A 358 -21.53 -19.54 -24.93
#